data_AF-A0A528V3N8-F1
#
_entry.id   AF-A0A528V3N8-F1
#
_cell.length_a   1.000
_cell.length_b   1.000
_cell.length_c   1.000
_cell.angle_alpha   90.00
_cell.angle_beta   90.00
_cell.angle_gamma   90.00
#
_symmetry.space_group_name_H-M   'P 1'
#
loop_
_entity.id
_entity.type
_entity.pdbx_description
1 polymer ?
#
loop_
_entity_poly.entity_id
_entity_poly.type
_entity_poly.pdbx_seq_one_letter_code
_entity_poly.pdbx_strand_id
1 'polypeptide(L)'
;GVRLATDVYRPARGDRALDRPAPVIVERTPYGKAMASRAELEVGMTEPMDRATVAEHFVRHGYIVVYQDCRGRYGSEGEFVKYRSEGPDGYDTLAW
;
A
#
# COMPACT_ATOMS: atom_id res chain seq x y z
N GLY A 1 3.53 1.74 -20.30
CA GLY A 1 3.62 2.98 -19.53
C GLY A 1 4.68 2.85 -18.45
N VAL A 2 4.75 3.81 -17.52
CA VAL A 2 5.60 3.74 -16.31
C VAL A 2 5.00 2.73 -15.33
N ARG A 3 5.82 1.84 -14.76
CA ARG A 3 5.36 0.82 -13.80
C ARG A 3 5.57 1.29 -12.37
N LEU A 4 4.52 1.15 -11.54
CA LEU A 4 4.54 1.54 -10.13
C LEU A 4 4.59 0.30 -9.25
N ALA A 5 5.62 0.21 -8.42
CA ALA A 5 5.83 -0.94 -7.58
C ALA A 5 4.84 -0.94 -6.41
N THR A 6 4.13 -2.06 -6.27
CA THR A 6 2.94 -2.18 -5.44
C THR A 6 2.95 -3.51 -4.69
N ASP A 7 2.74 -3.47 -3.39
CA ASP A 7 2.58 -4.65 -2.54
C ASP A 7 1.09 -4.83 -2.22
N VAL A 8 0.60 -6.06 -2.36
CA VAL A 8 -0.83 -6.40 -2.20
C VAL A 8 -1.00 -7.49 -1.15
N TYR A 9 -1.58 -7.12 -0.02
CA TYR A 9 -1.88 -8.00 1.11
C TYR A 9 -3.33 -8.47 1.01
N ARG A 10 -3.55 -9.78 1.01
CA ARG A 10 -4.87 -10.39 0.77
C ARG A 10 -5.20 -11.42 1.83
N PRO A 11 -6.48 -11.61 2.18
CA PRO A 11 -6.91 -12.73 3.00
C PRO A 11 -6.44 -14.06 2.39
N ALA A 12 -5.91 -14.95 3.22
CA ALA A 12 -5.40 -16.25 2.81
C ALA A 12 -5.88 -17.36 3.75
N ARG A 13 -5.93 -18.59 3.23
CA ARG A 13 -6.12 -19.81 4.02
C ARG A 13 -4.93 -20.72 3.79
N GLY A 14 -4.04 -20.79 4.78
CA GLY A 14 -2.72 -21.40 4.59
C GLY A 14 -1.85 -20.55 3.67
N ASP A 15 -1.20 -21.19 2.70
CA ASP A 15 -0.35 -20.56 1.69
C ASP A 15 -1.13 -19.99 0.49
N ARG A 16 -2.45 -20.17 0.45
CA ARG A 16 -3.29 -19.78 -0.69
C ARG A 16 -4.13 -18.55 -0.38
N ALA A 17 -3.92 -17.49 -1.17
CA ALA A 17 -4.81 -16.32 -1.16
C ALA A 17 -6.25 -16.73 -1.50
N LEU A 18 -7.21 -16.15 -0.80
CA LEU A 18 -8.62 -16.37 -1.08
C LEU A 18 -8.99 -15.66 -2.38
N ASP A 19 -9.50 -16.43 -3.34
CA ASP A 19 -9.99 -15.92 -4.61
C ASP A 19 -11.45 -15.47 -4.47
N ARG A 20 -11.63 -14.31 -3.84
CA ARG A 20 -12.95 -13.68 -3.69
C ARG A 20 -12.83 -12.15 -3.69
N PRO A 21 -13.85 -11.43 -4.20
CA PRO A 21 -13.91 -9.97 -4.05
C PRO A 21 -13.92 -9.55 -2.58
N ALA A 22 -13.26 -8.44 -2.28
CA ALA A 22 -13.19 -7.82 -0.96
C ALA A 22 -13.00 -6.30 -1.09
N PRO A 23 -13.45 -5.50 -0.11
CA PRO A 23 -13.15 -4.07 -0.09
C PRO A 23 -11.64 -3.84 -0.02
N VAL A 24 -11.15 -2.81 -0.71
CA VAL A 24 -9.72 -2.51 -0.83
C VAL A 24 -9.39 -1.19 -0.14
N ILE A 25 -8.37 -1.22 0.71
CA ILE A 25 -7.72 -0.03 1.26
C ILE A 25 -6.46 0.20 0.44
N VAL A 26 -6.35 1.38 -0.16
CA VAL A 26 -5.18 1.77 -0.96
C VAL A 26 -4.48 2.93 -0.28
N GLU A 27 -3.17 2.78 -0.06
CA GLU A 27 -2.29 3.88 0.27
C GLU A 27 -1.18 4.01 -0.78
N ARG A 28 -1.03 5.23 -1.28
CA ARG A 28 0.05 5.62 -2.19
C ARG A 28 0.99 6.54 -1.41
N THR A 29 2.28 6.19 -1.37
CA THR A 29 3.25 6.90 -0.52
C THR A 29 4.53 7.26 -1.27
N PRO A 30 5.04 8.50 -1.12
CA PRO A 30 6.36 8.87 -1.61
C PRO A 30 7.47 8.52 -0.61
N TYR A 31 7.17 7.81 0.48
CA TYR A 31 8.08 7.55 1.61
C TYR A 31 8.47 6.08 1.77
N GLY A 32 8.11 5.22 0.81
CA GLY A 32 8.51 3.81 0.76
C GLY A 32 7.40 2.91 1.26
N LYS A 33 6.87 2.07 0.36
CA LYS A 33 5.73 1.17 0.64
C LYS A 33 5.99 0.10 1.69
N ALA A 34 7.26 -0.20 1.98
CA ALA A 34 7.67 -1.16 3.00
C ALA A 34 8.22 -0.48 4.27
N MET A 35 8.29 0.86 4.31
CA MET A 35 8.80 1.60 5.45
C MET A 35 7.66 1.95 6.42
N ALA A 36 7.92 1.81 7.72
CA ALA A 36 6.98 2.19 8.76
C ALA A 36 6.58 3.66 8.61
N SER A 37 5.29 3.94 8.61
CA SER A 37 4.80 5.31 8.59
C SER A 37 4.83 5.89 10.00
N ARG A 38 5.30 7.13 10.16
CA ARG A 38 5.20 7.85 11.43
C ARG A 38 3.76 8.07 11.91
N ALA A 39 2.77 7.84 11.04
CA ALA A 39 1.35 7.95 11.37
C ALA A 39 0.71 6.64 11.82
N GLU A 40 1.39 5.49 11.70
CA GLU A 40 0.88 4.17 12.09
C GLU A 40 1.17 3.89 13.57
N LEU A 41 0.58 4.70 14.45
CA LEU A 41 0.74 4.64 15.90
C LEU A 41 -0.62 4.52 16.59
N GLU A 42 -0.73 3.63 17.57
CA GLU A 42 -1.84 3.62 18.52
C GLU A 42 -1.52 4.42 19.79
N VAL A 43 -2.56 4.76 20.56
CA VAL A 43 -2.42 5.46 21.83
C VAL A 43 -1.55 4.63 22.78
N GLY A 44 -0.44 5.23 23.24
CA GLY A 44 0.51 4.58 24.14
C GLY A 44 1.71 3.90 23.45
N MET A 45 1.76 3.87 22.12
CA MET A 45 2.94 3.40 21.38
C MET A 45 4.01 4.48 21.29
N THR A 46 5.28 4.08 21.39
CA THR A 46 6.44 4.98 21.21
C THR A 46 7.09 4.84 19.83
N GLU A 47 6.84 3.73 19.14
CA GLU A 47 7.37 3.42 17.81
C GLU A 47 6.24 2.98 16.88
N PRO A 48 6.26 3.37 15.59
CA PRO A 48 5.21 3.02 14.65
C PRO A 48 5.23 1.53 14.31
N MET A 49 4.06 1.01 13.96
CA MET A 49 3.93 -0.33 13.38
C MET A 49 4.60 -0.38 12.01
N ASP A 50 5.12 -1.55 11.64
CA ASP A 50 5.50 -1.79 10.25
C ASP A 50 4.25 -2.00 9.37
N ARG A 51 4.43 -1.82 8.05
CA ARG A 51 3.36 -1.90 7.07
C ARG A 51 2.67 -3.26 7.02
N ALA A 52 3.43 -4.32 7.24
CA ALA A 52 2.90 -5.68 7.24
C ALA A 52 1.95 -5.91 8.43
N THR A 53 2.29 -5.39 9.61
CA THR A 53 1.47 -5.44 10.82
C THR A 53 0.15 -4.68 10.63
N VAL A 54 0.22 -3.46 10.07
CA VAL A 54 -0.99 -2.68 9.76
C VAL A 54 -1.84 -3.38 8.71
N ALA A 55 -1.24 -3.90 7.65
CA ALA A 55 -1.97 -4.65 6.62
C ALA A 55 -2.62 -5.91 7.21
N GLU A 56 -1.91 -6.65 8.06
CA GLU A 56 -2.43 -7.85 8.71
C GLU A 56 -3.69 -7.53 9.53
N HIS A 57 -3.71 -6.42 10.27
CA HIS A 57 -4.90 -5.99 11.00
C HIS A 57 -6.12 -5.91 10.08
N PHE A 58 -6.04 -5.17 8.97
CA PHE A 58 -7.16 -5.02 8.04
C PHE A 58 -7.49 -6.30 7.26
N VAL A 59 -6.48 -7.07 6.88
CA VAL A 59 -6.65 -8.35 6.18
C VAL A 59 -7.42 -9.35 7.03
N ARG A 60 -7.14 -9.43 8.33
CA ARG A 60 -7.90 -10.27 9.29
C ARG A 60 -9.37 -9.84 9.40
N HIS A 61 -9.68 -8.58 9.12
CA HIS A 61 -11.04 -8.04 9.08
C HIS A 61 -11.68 -8.09 7.68
N GLY A 62 -11.06 -8.78 6.73
CA GLY A 62 -11.64 -9.07 5.42
C GLY A 62 -11.37 -8.02 4.33
N TYR A 63 -10.45 -7.08 4.57
CA TYR A 63 -10.00 -6.13 3.55
C TYR A 63 -8.81 -6.68 2.75
N ILE A 64 -8.62 -6.13 1.55
CA ILE A 64 -7.34 -6.17 0.83
C ILE A 64 -6.63 -4.85 1.11
N VAL A 65 -5.33 -4.90 1.36
CA VAL A 65 -4.51 -3.69 1.56
C VAL A 65 -3.48 -3.58 0.45
N VAL A 66 -3.39 -2.40 -0.16
CA VAL A 66 -2.48 -2.10 -1.26
C VAL A 66 -1.58 -0.94 -0.82
N TYR A 67 -0.27 -1.18 -0.81
CA TYR A 67 0.73 -0.13 -0.64
C TYR A 67 1.49 0.07 -1.93
N GLN A 68 1.50 1.30 -2.45
CA GLN A 68 2.18 1.65 -3.69
C GLN A 68 3.20 2.76 -3.47
N ASP A 69 4.40 2.58 -4.03
CA ASP A 69 5.37 3.67 -4.15
C ASP A 69 4.93 4.65 -5.23
N CYS A 70 4.88 5.95 -4.91
CA CYS A 70 4.63 6.99 -5.92
C CYS A 70 5.68 6.94 -7.05
N ARG A 71 5.33 7.46 -8.23
CA ARG A 71 6.24 7.52 -9.39
C ARG A 71 7.60 8.12 -9.03
N GLY A 72 8.67 7.47 -9.50
CA GLY A 72 10.06 7.87 -9.24
C GLY A 72 10.50 7.75 -7.78
N ARG A 73 9.79 6.95 -6.97
CA ARG A 73 10.13 6.68 -5.57
C ARG A 73 10.38 5.19 -5.38
N TYR A 74 11.47 4.87 -4.68
CA TYR A 74 11.84 3.51 -4.27
C TYR A 74 11.73 2.50 -5.41
N GLY A 75 10.79 1.55 -5.35
CA GLY A 75 10.65 0.51 -6.37
C GLY A 75 9.95 0.97 -7.65
N SER A 76 9.29 2.14 -7.65
CA SER A 76 8.54 2.64 -8.80
C SER A 76 9.44 3.33 -9.83
N GLU A 77 9.13 3.09 -11.11
CA GLU A 77 9.83 3.71 -12.23
C GLU A 77 9.49 5.21 -12.37
N GLY A 78 10.21 5.90 -13.25
CA GLY A 78 9.95 7.29 -13.65
C GLY A 78 10.67 8.33 -12.79
N GLU A 79 10.21 9.58 -12.87
CA GLU A 79 10.76 10.73 -12.15
C GLU A 79 9.75 11.24 -11.12
N PHE A 80 10.25 11.53 -9.91
CA PHE A 80 9.44 12.10 -8.85
C PHE A 80 9.30 13.61 -9.00
N VAL A 81 8.09 14.06 -9.28
CA VAL A 81 7.69 15.47 -9.18
C VAL A 81 6.54 15.56 -8.20
N LYS A 82 6.80 16.23 -7.07
CA LYS A 82 5.87 16.33 -5.95
C LYS A 82 4.47 16.77 -6.46
N TYR A 83 3.44 16.00 -6.13
CA TYR A 83 2.02 16.26 -6.40
C TYR A 83 1.57 16.26 -7.86
N ARG A 84 2.47 16.13 -8.84
CA ARG A 84 2.10 16.27 -10.25
C ARG A 84 1.46 15.01 -10.81
N SER A 85 2.03 13.85 -10.49
CA SER A 85 1.61 12.56 -11.06
C SER A 85 0.54 11.85 -10.21
N GLU A 86 0.29 12.32 -8.99
CA GLU A 86 -0.51 11.58 -8.00
C GLU A 86 -1.97 11.37 -8.41
N GLY A 87 -2.57 12.35 -9.11
CA GLY A 87 -3.93 12.22 -9.63
C GLY A 87 -4.05 11.16 -10.72
N PRO A 88 -3.35 11.32 -11.86
CA PRO A 88 -3.38 10.34 -12.95
C PRO A 88 -2.93 8.94 -12.53
N ASP A 89 -1.81 8.84 -11.80
CA ASP A 89 -1.29 7.53 -11.36
C ASP A 89 -2.23 6.88 -10.34
N GLY A 90 -2.90 7.67 -9.51
CA GLY A 90 -3.93 7.18 -8.58
C GLY A 90 -5.16 6.65 -9.32
N TYR A 91 -5.61 7.32 -10.38
CA TYR A 91 -6.69 6.85 -11.23
C TYR A 91 -6.35 5.50 -11.87
N ASP A 92 -5.18 5.38 -12.50
CA ASP A 92 -4.74 4.14 -13.14
C ASP A 92 -4.59 3.00 -12.12
N THR A 93 -4.13 3.31 -10.89
CA THR A 93 -4.00 2.33 -9.80
C THR A 93 -5.35 1.78 -9.34
N LEU A 94 -6.40 2.61 -9.32
CA LEU A 94 -7.75 2.18 -8.93
C LEU A 94 -8.48 1.44 -10.06
N ALA A 95 -8.12 1.70 -11.31
CA ALA A 95 -8.68 1.04 -12.49
C ALA A 95 -8.04 -0.33 -12.78
N TRP A 96 -6.79 -0.53 -12.34
CA TRP A 96 -6.06 -1.79 -12.39
C TRP A 96 -6.63 -2.82 -11.40
#